data_AF-A0A1J9Q802-F1
#
_entry.id   AF-A0A1J9Q802-F1
#
_cell.length_a   1.000
_cell.length_b   1.000
_cell.length_c   1.000
_cell.angle_alpha   90.00
_cell.angle_beta   90.00
_cell.angle_gamma   90.00
#
_symmetry.space_group_name_H-M   'P 1'
#
loop_
_entity.id
_entity.type
_entity.pdbx_description
1 polymer ?
#
loop_
_entity_poly.entity_id
_entity_poly.type
_entity_poly.pdbx_seq_one_letter_code
_entity_poly.pdbx_strand_id
1 'polypeptide(L)'
;MFGQTNPAGASFTSRINEFFLSASAVWTAACLLAQRSFFKISIIFASLFLLLVCFAAFYNPPTFRHPTSPFANPQWDRTPPALESKISVNNDRPLATPSPLPSPLPSPTATKASFTKPANLKIVAVIFYGRPDRVEILDCYLKRNLVVNGGWIDEVYWAPNTEKQADLEWLDKLVPTSPLYKKIQIEKKRKGYARIWDSAITDPDTLYIKVDDDIVYIDDNAIPKLVSLKLEHDHSFLVSANVINSAPLPYHHYRTGAVRPYLPEMTAPNNITNNSDASQRKPTWRASQLPYWEGPDDFQFPLDVGNAPYPNHRWLPVHDENGTAIYRTPMHNALCSPWKENRGKWSLAAQQHFSLFESLEQDAMDVYDFARRGVWDMGFERISINFIAIWGRDVIDHLPLNDDEAMLTMAIPKKLRRPVLVATGALASHYAFASQAEDLKNTDILSRYRAYANDLICPGTLA
;
A
#
# COMPACT_ATOMS: atom_id res chain seq x y z
N MET A 1 -19.35 53.24 50.25
CA MET A 1 -18.65 54.34 50.95
C MET A 1 -17.94 53.77 52.17
N PHE A 2 -16.66 54.09 52.37
CA PHE A 2 -15.80 54.12 53.60
C PHE A 2 -16.02 53.10 54.76
N GLY A 3 -15.01 52.67 55.53
CA GLY A 3 -13.57 53.01 55.62
C GLY A 3 -12.91 52.38 56.88
N GLN A 4 -11.56 52.39 56.93
CA GLN A 4 -10.62 51.79 57.93
C GLN A 4 -10.80 52.28 59.41
N THR A 5 -10.17 51.75 60.50
CA THR A 5 -8.69 51.70 60.82
C THR A 5 -8.27 50.78 62.02
N ASN A 6 -6.94 50.67 62.26
CA ASN A 6 -6.17 49.79 63.18
C ASN A 6 -6.07 50.23 64.67
N PRO A 7 -5.37 49.43 65.53
CA PRO A 7 -4.36 49.97 66.47
C PRO A 7 -3.05 49.12 66.64
N ALA A 8 -2.17 49.50 67.60
CA ALA A 8 -0.83 48.93 67.89
C ALA A 8 -0.57 48.87 69.44
N GLY A 9 0.52 48.35 70.04
CA GLY A 9 1.77 47.68 69.61
C GLY A 9 2.93 47.94 70.63
N ALA A 10 3.84 46.98 70.93
CA ALA A 10 4.79 47.11 72.07
C ALA A 10 6.20 46.42 71.96
N SER A 11 7.18 47.06 72.61
CA SER A 11 8.50 46.60 73.15
C SER A 11 9.58 45.94 72.26
N PHE A 12 10.86 46.14 72.66
CA PHE A 12 12.06 46.01 71.81
C PHE A 12 13.21 45.16 72.38
N THR A 13 13.31 44.92 73.70
CA THR A 13 14.53 44.35 74.32
C THR A 13 14.62 42.82 74.39
N SER A 14 13.57 42.05 74.08
CA SER A 14 13.69 40.57 73.96
C SER A 14 14.29 40.12 72.62
N ARG A 15 14.23 40.97 71.58
CA ARG A 15 14.46 40.57 70.19
C ARG A 15 15.91 40.19 69.85
N ILE A 16 16.89 40.66 70.62
CA ILE A 16 18.32 40.49 70.27
C ILE A 16 18.82 39.08 70.62
N ASN A 17 18.41 38.51 71.76
CA ASN A 17 18.81 37.13 72.12
C ASN A 17 18.08 36.07 71.28
N GLU A 18 16.82 36.33 70.87
CA GLU A 18 16.12 35.46 69.92
C GLU A 18 16.76 35.50 68.51
N PHE A 19 17.37 36.62 68.11
CA PHE A 19 18.02 36.74 66.80
C PHE A 19 19.28 35.87 66.67
N PHE A 20 20.11 35.80 67.71
CA PHE A 20 21.32 34.96 67.67
C PHE A 20 21.01 33.45 67.78
N LEU A 21 20.01 33.06 68.57
CA LEU A 21 19.56 31.66 68.66
C LEU A 21 18.90 31.20 67.35
N SER A 22 18.08 32.04 66.72
CA SER A 22 17.47 31.72 65.42
C SER A 22 18.48 31.68 64.27
N ALA A 23 19.46 32.60 64.23
CA ALA A 23 20.51 32.57 63.19
C ALA A 23 21.34 31.27 63.23
N SER A 24 21.70 30.79 64.43
CA SER A 24 22.41 29.51 64.63
C SER A 24 21.59 28.29 64.17
N ALA A 25 20.30 28.27 64.52
CA ALA A 25 19.38 27.20 64.13
C ALA A 25 19.11 27.16 62.62
N VAL A 26 19.02 28.32 61.96
CA VAL A 26 18.82 28.42 60.50
C VAL A 26 20.06 27.97 59.74
N TRP A 27 21.28 28.30 60.21
CA TRP A 27 22.52 27.86 59.55
C TRP A 27 22.72 26.33 59.64
N THR A 28 22.46 25.74 60.81
CA THR A 28 22.56 24.27 61.00
C THR A 28 21.48 23.51 60.21
N ALA A 29 20.26 24.03 60.14
CA ALA A 29 19.19 23.46 59.29
C ALA A 29 19.52 23.55 57.78
N ALA A 30 20.09 24.68 57.32
CA ALA A 30 20.48 24.86 55.93
C ALA A 30 21.60 23.89 55.50
N CYS A 31 22.62 23.68 56.35
CA CYS A 31 23.69 22.70 56.08
C CYS A 31 23.16 21.25 56.02
N LEU A 32 22.22 20.88 56.89
CA LEU A 32 21.62 19.54 56.89
C LEU A 32 20.70 19.30 55.68
N LEU A 33 19.98 20.33 55.22
CA LEU A 33 19.17 20.26 53.99
C LEU A 33 20.07 20.17 52.73
N ALA A 34 21.17 20.91 52.69
CA ALA A 34 22.15 20.82 51.61
C ALA A 34 22.78 19.41 51.52
N GLN A 35 23.22 18.83 52.65
CA GLN A 35 23.77 17.46 52.68
C GLN A 35 22.75 16.40 52.25
N ARG A 36 21.49 16.50 52.68
CA ARG A 36 20.43 15.57 52.23
C ARG A 36 20.09 15.71 50.76
N SER A 37 20.19 16.91 50.19
CA SER A 37 20.01 17.13 48.74
C SER A 37 21.17 16.54 47.94
N PHE A 38 22.41 16.80 48.35
CA PHE A 38 23.61 16.21 47.74
C PHE A 38 23.59 14.68 47.77
N PHE A 39 23.20 14.04 48.87
CA PHE A 39 23.08 12.58 48.92
C PHE A 39 22.04 12.04 47.92
N LYS A 40 20.89 12.70 47.76
CA LYS A 40 19.88 12.31 46.76
C LYS A 40 20.38 12.48 45.33
N ILE A 41 21.06 13.59 45.04
CA ILE A 41 21.66 13.86 43.72
C ILE A 41 22.74 12.82 43.41
N SER A 42 23.65 12.54 44.35
CA SER A 42 24.69 11.52 44.19
C SER A 42 24.12 10.12 44.00
N ILE A 43 23.02 9.75 44.68
CA ILE A 43 22.33 8.48 44.45
C ILE A 43 21.73 8.43 43.03
N ILE A 44 21.09 9.50 42.57
CA ILE A 44 20.54 9.58 41.20
C ILE A 44 21.66 9.44 40.16
N PHE A 45 22.77 10.17 40.31
CA PHE A 45 23.93 10.06 39.41
C PHE A 45 24.58 8.67 39.46
N ALA A 46 24.72 8.06 40.64
CA ALA A 46 25.22 6.70 40.76
C ALA A 46 24.30 5.67 40.10
N SER A 47 22.96 5.82 40.23
CA SER A 47 21.99 4.96 39.53
C SER A 47 22.00 5.15 38.02
N LEU A 48 22.15 6.39 37.53
CA LEU A 48 22.26 6.69 36.10
C LEU A 48 23.58 6.16 35.51
N PHE A 49 24.68 6.28 36.24
CA PHE A 49 25.98 5.70 35.88
C PHE A 49 25.93 4.17 35.87
N LEU A 50 25.29 3.54 36.87
CA LEU A 50 25.10 2.09 36.90
C LEU A 50 24.23 1.62 35.72
N LEU A 51 23.17 2.36 35.37
CA LEU A 51 22.35 2.10 34.18
C LEU A 51 23.16 2.22 32.89
N LEU A 52 24.02 3.22 32.75
CA LEU A 52 24.93 3.37 31.60
C LEU A 52 25.96 2.25 31.52
N VAL A 53 26.54 1.82 32.65
CA VAL A 53 27.46 0.68 32.71
C VAL A 53 26.74 -0.63 32.37
N CYS A 54 25.54 -0.86 32.89
CA CYS A 54 24.71 -2.02 32.52
C CYS A 54 24.33 -1.99 31.03
N PHE A 55 23.98 -0.83 30.48
CA PHE A 55 23.68 -0.68 29.06
C PHE A 55 24.92 -0.95 28.19
N ALA A 56 26.08 -0.41 28.56
CA ALA A 56 27.35 -0.67 27.88
C ALA A 56 27.80 -2.14 28.02
N ALA A 57 27.48 -2.83 29.12
CA ALA A 57 27.75 -4.25 29.29
C ALA A 57 26.79 -5.13 28.47
N PHE A 58 25.54 -4.73 28.29
CA PHE A 58 24.55 -5.45 27.46
C PHE A 58 24.72 -5.18 25.95
N TYR A 59 25.19 -4.00 25.56
CA TYR A 59 25.37 -3.58 24.17
C TYR A 59 26.83 -3.55 23.69
N ASN A 60 27.79 -3.99 24.51
CA ASN A 60 29.11 -4.36 23.96
C ASN A 60 28.91 -5.62 23.11
N PRO A 61 29.04 -5.54 21.77
CA PRO A 61 28.91 -6.75 20.97
C PRO A 61 30.05 -7.70 21.35
N PRO A 62 29.78 -9.01 21.56
CA PRO A 62 30.88 -9.97 21.54
C PRO A 62 31.58 -9.79 20.20
N THR A 63 32.92 -9.69 20.23
CA THR A 63 33.71 -9.62 19.01
C THR A 63 33.40 -10.85 18.17
N PHE A 64 32.60 -10.67 17.11
CA PHE A 64 32.31 -11.71 16.15
C PHE A 64 33.62 -12.07 15.47
N ARG A 65 34.31 -13.09 16.02
CA ARG A 65 35.26 -13.88 15.24
C ARG A 65 34.47 -14.38 14.04
N HIS A 66 34.76 -13.82 12.87
CA HIS A 66 34.17 -14.31 11.63
C HIS A 66 34.35 -15.83 11.58
N PRO A 67 33.27 -16.61 11.40
CA PRO A 67 33.41 -17.98 10.93
C PRO A 67 34.16 -17.90 9.60
N THR A 68 35.29 -18.58 9.50
CA THR A 68 36.00 -18.73 8.23
C THR A 68 35.04 -19.32 7.21
N SER A 69 34.80 -18.58 6.13
CA SER A 69 33.93 -19.03 5.04
C SER A 69 34.39 -20.39 4.52
N PRO A 70 33.48 -21.38 4.35
CA PRO A 70 33.81 -22.66 3.72
C PRO A 70 34.09 -22.54 2.20
N PHE A 71 34.10 -21.31 1.66
CA PHE A 71 34.40 -21.00 0.26
C PHE A 71 35.63 -20.09 0.07
N ALA A 72 36.53 -20.04 1.06
CA ALA A 72 37.82 -19.37 0.91
C ALA A 72 38.78 -20.17 -0.01
N ASN A 73 38.60 -20.06 -1.33
CA ASN A 73 39.55 -20.59 -2.32
C ASN A 73 40.77 -19.66 -2.45
N PRO A 74 41.99 -20.10 -2.10
CA PRO A 74 43.19 -19.27 -2.17
C PRO A 74 43.80 -19.33 -3.58
N GLN A 75 43.11 -18.78 -4.59
CA GLN A 75 43.65 -18.77 -5.96
C GLN A 75 43.16 -17.58 -6.82
N TRP A 76 43.33 -16.36 -6.31
CA TRP A 76 43.22 -15.15 -7.14
C TRP A 76 44.37 -14.16 -6.93
N ASP A 77 45.58 -14.70 -6.76
CA ASP A 77 46.82 -13.92 -6.71
C ASP A 77 47.71 -14.28 -7.91
N ARG A 78 47.28 -13.83 -9.11
CA ARG A 78 48.07 -13.84 -10.35
C ARG A 78 47.78 -12.60 -11.19
N THR A 79 48.78 -11.73 -11.24
CA THR A 79 48.86 -10.59 -12.17
C THR A 79 48.73 -11.07 -13.62
N PRO A 80 47.87 -10.47 -14.47
CA PRO A 80 47.87 -10.75 -15.90
C PRO A 80 49.15 -10.18 -16.55
N PRO A 81 49.78 -10.87 -17.52
CA PRO A 81 50.87 -10.30 -18.29
C PRO A 81 50.35 -9.22 -19.25
N ALA A 82 51.19 -8.22 -19.53
CA ALA A 82 50.87 -7.16 -20.48
C ALA A 82 50.72 -7.74 -21.91
N LEU A 83 49.64 -7.34 -22.61
CA LEU A 83 49.45 -7.69 -24.02
C LEU A 83 50.07 -6.60 -24.89
N GLU A 84 51.07 -6.96 -25.70
CA GLU A 84 51.77 -6.02 -26.58
C GLU A 84 50.84 -5.44 -27.67
N SER A 85 50.96 -4.14 -27.91
CA SER A 85 50.28 -3.45 -29.00
C SER A 85 50.95 -3.76 -30.36
N LYS A 86 50.31 -4.59 -31.19
CA LYS A 86 50.61 -4.64 -32.62
C LYS A 86 49.61 -3.80 -33.40
N ILE A 87 50.04 -2.58 -33.70
CA ILE A 87 49.41 -1.71 -34.70
C ILE A 87 49.60 -2.37 -36.08
N SER A 88 48.50 -2.64 -36.77
CA SER A 88 48.52 -2.91 -38.21
C SER A 88 47.51 -1.98 -38.88
N VAL A 89 48.04 -1.02 -39.63
CA VAL A 89 47.25 -0.08 -40.42
C VAL A 89 46.86 -0.77 -41.71
N ASN A 90 45.57 -0.83 -42.02
CA ASN A 90 45.09 -1.02 -43.38
C ASN A 90 43.92 -0.05 -43.61
N ASN A 91 44.20 0.99 -44.39
CA ASN A 91 43.18 1.85 -44.96
C ASN A 91 42.62 1.16 -46.20
N ASP A 92 41.34 0.77 -46.18
CA ASP A 92 40.51 0.72 -47.38
C ASP A 92 39.03 0.68 -46.96
N ARG A 93 38.26 1.69 -47.39
CA ARG A 93 36.85 1.86 -47.00
C ARG A 93 36.00 2.31 -48.19
N PRO A 94 35.22 1.41 -48.80
CA PRO A 94 34.12 1.81 -49.67
C PRO A 94 33.00 2.44 -48.83
N LEU A 95 32.39 3.50 -49.36
CA LEU A 95 31.25 4.17 -48.73
C LEU A 95 30.01 3.26 -48.81
N ALA A 96 29.49 2.81 -47.67
CA ALA A 96 28.24 2.04 -47.62
C ALA A 96 27.02 2.99 -47.51
N THR A 97 26.06 2.82 -48.41
CA THR A 97 24.75 3.49 -48.39
C THR A 97 23.92 3.09 -47.15
N PRO A 98 23.04 3.97 -46.63
CA PRO A 98 22.20 3.66 -45.49
C PRO A 98 21.15 2.59 -45.84
N SER A 99 21.09 1.53 -45.04
CA SER A 99 20.04 0.50 -45.13
C SER A 99 18.67 1.07 -44.71
N PRO A 100 17.54 0.51 -45.21
CA PRO A 100 16.21 0.90 -44.75
C PRO A 100 16.00 0.57 -43.27
N LEU A 101 15.15 1.35 -42.61
CA LEU A 101 14.69 1.10 -41.24
C LEU A 101 14.10 -0.32 -41.11
N PRO A 102 14.43 -1.07 -40.03
CA PRO A 102 13.80 -2.36 -39.78
C PRO A 102 12.30 -2.16 -39.51
N SER A 103 11.47 -3.02 -40.11
CA SER A 103 10.03 -3.05 -39.84
C SER A 103 9.76 -3.39 -38.36
N PRO A 104 8.58 -3.00 -37.81
CA PRO A 104 8.25 -3.31 -36.42
C PRO A 104 8.29 -4.82 -36.18
N LEU A 105 8.97 -5.27 -35.12
CA LEU A 105 8.84 -6.65 -34.68
C LEU A 105 7.38 -6.93 -34.30
N PRO A 106 6.85 -8.14 -34.58
CA PRO A 106 5.58 -8.55 -34.00
C PRO A 106 5.68 -8.55 -32.48
N SER A 107 4.63 -8.08 -31.81
CA SER A 107 4.57 -7.96 -30.35
C SER A 107 4.95 -9.29 -29.67
N PRO A 108 5.77 -9.28 -28.61
CA PRO A 108 6.06 -10.49 -27.87
C PRO A 108 4.78 -10.98 -27.20
N THR A 109 4.25 -12.11 -27.65
CA THR A 109 3.16 -12.79 -26.94
C THR A 109 3.72 -13.32 -25.63
N ALA A 110 3.50 -12.59 -24.53
CA ALA A 110 3.82 -13.07 -23.19
C ALA A 110 3.27 -14.49 -23.04
N THR A 111 4.15 -15.45 -22.73
CA THR A 111 3.79 -16.87 -22.67
C THR A 111 2.92 -17.11 -21.44
N LYS A 112 1.61 -16.90 -21.61
CA LYS A 112 0.60 -17.03 -20.56
C LYS A 112 0.73 -18.42 -19.94
N ALA A 113 1.11 -18.47 -18.68
CA ALA A 113 1.19 -19.74 -17.96
C ALA A 113 -0.19 -20.42 -18.02
N SER A 114 -0.21 -21.66 -18.54
CA SER A 114 -1.45 -22.37 -18.87
C SER A 114 -2.14 -22.91 -17.60
N PHE A 115 -2.68 -22.01 -16.79
CA PHE A 115 -3.47 -22.33 -15.62
C PHE A 115 -4.84 -22.91 -16.00
N THR A 116 -5.07 -24.20 -15.76
CA THR A 116 -6.37 -24.86 -15.94
C THR A 116 -7.15 -24.84 -14.63
N LYS A 117 -8.44 -24.43 -14.67
CA LYS A 117 -9.30 -24.43 -13.48
C LYS A 117 -9.38 -25.86 -12.88
N PRO A 118 -9.17 -26.02 -11.56
CA PRO A 118 -9.33 -27.32 -10.91
C PRO A 118 -10.73 -27.91 -11.13
N ALA A 119 -10.79 -29.19 -11.47
CA ALA A 119 -12.04 -29.92 -11.63
C ALA A 119 -12.79 -30.02 -10.30
N ASN A 120 -14.13 -29.99 -10.35
CA ASN A 120 -15.03 -30.09 -9.20
C ASN A 120 -14.88 -28.99 -8.12
N LEU A 121 -14.13 -27.91 -8.40
CA LEU A 121 -14.02 -26.75 -7.52
C LEU A 121 -15.03 -25.66 -7.93
N LYS A 122 -15.93 -25.32 -7.02
CA LYS A 122 -16.85 -24.18 -7.17
C LYS A 122 -16.22 -22.90 -6.61
N ILE A 123 -16.14 -21.87 -7.44
CA ILE A 123 -15.51 -20.57 -7.14
C ILE A 123 -16.54 -19.46 -7.33
N VAL A 124 -16.87 -18.76 -6.25
CA VAL A 124 -17.86 -17.67 -6.27
C VAL A 124 -17.18 -16.35 -5.91
N ALA A 125 -17.25 -15.36 -6.79
CA ALA A 125 -16.81 -14.00 -6.46
C ALA A 125 -17.92 -13.24 -5.72
N VAL A 126 -17.59 -12.53 -4.64
CA VAL A 126 -18.56 -11.77 -3.82
C VAL A 126 -18.14 -10.30 -3.79
N ILE A 127 -18.99 -9.44 -4.35
CA ILE A 127 -18.70 -8.01 -4.53
C ILE A 127 -19.54 -7.20 -3.54
N PHE A 128 -18.88 -6.42 -2.70
CA PHE A 128 -19.53 -5.52 -1.72
C PHE A 128 -19.86 -4.20 -2.41
N TYR A 129 -21.04 -4.14 -3.02
CA TYR A 129 -21.41 -3.13 -4.03
C TYR A 129 -21.94 -1.80 -3.45
N GLY A 130 -21.47 -0.67 -3.99
CA GLY A 130 -22.04 0.66 -3.78
C GLY A 130 -21.51 1.80 -4.67
N ARG A 131 -20.67 1.53 -5.68
CA ARG A 131 -19.93 2.55 -6.46
C ARG A 131 -19.96 2.27 -7.98
N PRO A 132 -21.04 2.63 -8.70
CA PRO A 132 -21.22 2.34 -10.13
C PRO A 132 -20.04 2.75 -11.04
N ASP A 133 -19.45 3.91 -10.76
CA ASP A 133 -18.34 4.55 -11.49
C ASP A 133 -17.04 3.74 -11.51
N ARG A 134 -16.94 2.77 -10.61
CA ARG A 134 -15.77 1.87 -10.46
C ARG A 134 -16.14 0.45 -10.88
N VAL A 135 -17.39 0.06 -10.60
CA VAL A 135 -17.94 -1.25 -10.96
C VAL A 135 -18.05 -1.45 -12.48
N GLU A 136 -18.27 -0.40 -13.27
CA GLU A 136 -18.21 -0.51 -14.73
C GLU A 136 -16.85 -1.02 -15.23
N ILE A 137 -15.75 -0.64 -14.57
CA ILE A 137 -14.40 -1.14 -14.88
C ILE A 137 -14.23 -2.58 -14.36
N LEU A 138 -14.66 -2.84 -13.12
CA LEU A 138 -14.56 -4.16 -12.49
C LEU A 138 -15.35 -5.24 -13.26
N ASP A 139 -16.53 -4.92 -13.79
CA ASP A 139 -17.37 -5.85 -14.57
C ASP A 139 -16.62 -6.44 -15.77
N CYS A 140 -15.77 -5.64 -16.44
CA CYS A 140 -14.95 -6.13 -17.55
C CYS A 140 -13.98 -7.24 -17.10
N TYR A 141 -13.33 -7.08 -15.95
CA TYR A 141 -12.44 -8.11 -15.40
C TYR A 141 -13.22 -9.31 -14.85
N LEU A 142 -14.38 -9.10 -14.22
CA LEU A 142 -15.24 -10.19 -13.74
C LEU A 142 -15.75 -11.04 -14.91
N LYS A 143 -16.28 -10.42 -15.96
CA LYS A 143 -16.70 -11.12 -17.18
C LYS A 143 -15.57 -11.92 -17.81
N ARG A 144 -14.38 -11.33 -17.98
CA ARG A 144 -13.18 -12.02 -18.49
C ARG A 144 -12.77 -13.21 -17.63
N ASN A 145 -13.05 -13.17 -16.32
CA ASN A 145 -12.75 -14.24 -15.37
C ASN A 145 -13.90 -15.23 -15.12
N LEU A 146 -15.06 -15.11 -15.78
CA LEU A 146 -16.12 -16.13 -15.74
C LEU A 146 -15.69 -17.40 -16.50
N VAL A 147 -16.10 -18.57 -16.02
CA VAL A 147 -15.83 -19.87 -16.67
C VAL A 147 -16.33 -19.94 -18.12
N VAL A 148 -17.45 -19.29 -18.45
CA VAL A 148 -17.98 -19.22 -19.82
C VAL A 148 -17.07 -18.45 -20.79
N ASN A 149 -16.15 -17.64 -20.27
CA ASN A 149 -15.18 -16.86 -21.03
C ASN A 149 -13.73 -17.38 -20.84
N GLY A 150 -13.57 -18.60 -20.33
CA GLY A 150 -12.26 -19.24 -20.11
C GLY A 150 -11.58 -18.88 -18.77
N GLY A 151 -12.26 -18.13 -17.91
CA GLY A 151 -11.81 -17.82 -16.56
C GLY A 151 -12.13 -18.92 -15.54
N TRP A 152 -12.02 -18.58 -14.25
CA TRP A 152 -12.14 -19.53 -13.13
C TRP A 152 -13.39 -19.30 -12.26
N ILE A 153 -14.06 -18.15 -12.34
CA ILE A 153 -15.25 -17.81 -11.53
C ILE A 153 -16.49 -18.49 -12.10
N ASP A 154 -17.19 -19.29 -11.29
CA ASP A 154 -18.47 -19.90 -11.67
C ASP A 154 -19.64 -18.93 -11.55
N GLU A 155 -19.68 -18.14 -10.46
CA GLU A 155 -20.79 -17.23 -10.16
C GLU A 155 -20.28 -15.93 -9.52
N VAL A 156 -21.00 -14.83 -9.73
CA VAL A 156 -20.70 -13.51 -9.14
C VAL A 156 -21.88 -13.05 -8.31
N TYR A 157 -21.66 -12.87 -7.02
CA TYR A 157 -22.64 -12.46 -6.02
C TYR A 157 -22.48 -10.98 -5.72
N TRP A 158 -23.45 -10.18 -6.16
CA TRP A 158 -23.53 -8.75 -5.93
C TRP A 158 -24.29 -8.47 -4.64
N ALA A 159 -23.58 -7.98 -3.62
CA ALA A 159 -24.13 -7.65 -2.31
C ALA A 159 -24.28 -6.14 -2.14
N PRO A 160 -25.48 -5.56 -2.35
CA PRO A 160 -25.69 -4.11 -2.27
C PRO A 160 -25.54 -3.57 -0.84
N ASN A 161 -24.65 -2.60 -0.69
CA ASN A 161 -24.33 -1.86 0.53
C ASN A 161 -24.37 -0.33 0.31
N THR A 162 -25.34 0.12 -0.46
CA THR A 162 -25.65 1.54 -0.72
C THR A 162 -27.14 1.80 -0.49
N GLU A 163 -27.46 2.99 0.00
CA GLU A 163 -28.85 3.48 0.15
C GLU A 163 -29.25 4.41 -1.01
N LYS A 164 -28.33 4.73 -1.93
CA LYS A 164 -28.63 5.58 -3.09
C LYS A 164 -29.42 4.78 -4.12
N GLN A 165 -30.63 5.24 -4.41
CA GLN A 165 -31.54 4.59 -5.36
C GLN A 165 -30.92 4.45 -6.77
N ALA A 166 -30.18 5.46 -7.24
CA ALA A 166 -29.52 5.42 -8.55
C ALA A 166 -28.49 4.29 -8.68
N ASP A 167 -27.72 4.01 -7.61
CA ASP A 167 -26.76 2.91 -7.59
C ASP A 167 -27.50 1.55 -7.63
N LEU A 168 -28.61 1.43 -6.90
CA LEU A 168 -29.42 0.20 -6.88
C LEU A 168 -30.03 -0.08 -8.26
N GLU A 169 -30.55 0.94 -8.93
CA GLU A 169 -31.08 0.87 -10.30
C GLU A 169 -30.00 0.57 -11.35
N TRP A 170 -28.77 1.04 -11.14
CA TRP A 170 -27.64 0.68 -11.98
C TRP A 170 -27.30 -0.81 -11.81
N LEU A 171 -27.29 -1.33 -10.57
CA LEU A 171 -27.07 -2.75 -10.31
C LEU A 171 -28.18 -3.63 -10.90
N ASP A 172 -29.43 -3.19 -10.85
CA ASP A 172 -30.57 -3.91 -11.45
C ASP A 172 -30.49 -3.96 -12.99
N LYS A 173 -29.72 -3.07 -13.63
CA LYS A 173 -29.37 -3.16 -15.06
C LYS A 173 -28.14 -4.06 -15.30
N LEU A 174 -27.16 -4.06 -14.40
CA LEU A 174 -25.95 -4.86 -14.55
C LEU A 174 -26.22 -6.37 -14.38
N VAL A 175 -26.93 -6.78 -13.33
CA VAL A 175 -27.07 -8.19 -12.96
C VAL A 175 -27.68 -9.04 -14.08
N PRO A 176 -28.72 -8.60 -14.82
CA PRO A 176 -29.25 -9.36 -15.97
C PRO A 176 -28.29 -9.53 -17.16
N THR A 177 -27.14 -8.85 -17.20
CA THR A 177 -26.17 -8.97 -18.32
C THR A 177 -25.39 -10.29 -18.32
N SER A 178 -25.50 -11.11 -17.28
CA SER A 178 -24.91 -12.45 -17.22
C SER A 178 -25.80 -13.41 -16.41
N PRO A 179 -26.10 -14.62 -16.89
CA PRO A 179 -26.84 -15.62 -16.11
C PRO A 179 -26.07 -16.13 -14.88
N LEU A 180 -24.77 -15.84 -14.80
CA LEU A 180 -23.89 -16.20 -13.67
C LEU A 180 -23.86 -15.11 -12.58
N TYR A 181 -24.53 -13.98 -12.78
CA TYR A 181 -24.61 -12.89 -11.81
C TYR A 181 -25.87 -13.03 -10.95
N LYS A 182 -25.73 -12.87 -9.63
CA LYS A 182 -26.82 -12.95 -8.65
C LYS A 182 -26.80 -11.76 -7.70
N LYS A 183 -27.94 -11.09 -7.50
CA LYS A 183 -28.10 -10.02 -6.50
C LYS A 183 -28.50 -10.65 -5.15
N ILE A 184 -27.65 -10.51 -4.14
CA ILE A 184 -27.89 -11.07 -2.80
C ILE A 184 -28.76 -10.11 -1.99
N GLN A 185 -29.73 -10.65 -1.26
CA GLN A 185 -30.53 -9.88 -0.30
C GLN A 185 -29.77 -9.78 1.02
N ILE A 186 -29.43 -8.56 1.45
CA ILE A 186 -28.64 -8.33 2.68
C ILE A 186 -29.54 -7.81 3.81
N GLU A 187 -29.50 -8.45 4.97
CA GLU A 187 -30.29 -8.02 6.13
C GLU A 187 -29.95 -6.59 6.58
N LYS A 188 -30.98 -5.76 6.76
CA LYS A 188 -30.84 -4.34 7.16
C LYS A 188 -30.69 -4.12 8.68
N LYS A 189 -30.80 -5.17 9.50
CA LYS A 189 -30.82 -5.05 10.98
C LYS A 189 -29.46 -4.66 11.58
N ARG A 190 -28.37 -5.08 10.94
CA ARG A 190 -26.99 -4.76 11.33
C ARG A 190 -26.44 -3.67 10.40
N LYS A 191 -25.51 -2.85 10.89
CA LYS A 191 -24.80 -1.82 10.09
C LYS A 191 -23.36 -2.26 9.78
N GLY A 192 -22.77 -1.66 8.74
CA GLY A 192 -21.40 -1.96 8.30
C GLY A 192 -21.31 -3.11 7.29
N TYR A 193 -20.10 -3.36 6.78
CA TYR A 193 -19.82 -4.37 5.76
C TYR A 193 -19.94 -5.81 6.30
N ALA A 194 -19.60 -6.02 7.58
CA ALA A 194 -19.53 -7.35 8.18
C ALA A 194 -20.85 -8.16 8.12
N ARG A 195 -22.01 -7.49 8.01
CA ARG A 195 -23.33 -8.12 7.82
C ARG A 195 -23.50 -8.83 6.47
N ILE A 196 -22.66 -8.51 5.48
CA ILE A 196 -22.77 -9.07 4.12
C ILE A 196 -22.35 -10.53 4.14
N TRP A 197 -21.34 -10.88 4.95
CA TRP A 197 -20.89 -12.26 5.15
C TRP A 197 -22.04 -13.17 5.62
N ASP A 198 -22.91 -12.67 6.51
CA ASP A 198 -24.08 -13.39 7.04
C ASP A 198 -25.05 -13.88 5.93
N SER A 199 -25.12 -13.19 4.79
CA SER A 199 -26.07 -13.48 3.70
C SER A 199 -25.43 -13.95 2.39
N ALA A 200 -24.16 -13.61 2.15
CA ALA A 200 -23.46 -13.94 0.90
C ALA A 200 -22.69 -15.28 0.96
N ILE A 201 -22.28 -15.71 2.15
CA ILE A 201 -21.50 -16.94 2.36
C ILE A 201 -22.36 -18.00 3.02
N THR A 202 -22.85 -18.96 2.22
CA THR A 202 -23.90 -19.90 2.63
C THR A 202 -23.56 -21.37 2.34
N ASP A 203 -22.51 -21.63 1.58
CA ASP A 203 -22.08 -22.97 1.15
C ASP A 203 -20.68 -23.27 1.71
N PRO A 204 -20.53 -24.19 2.69
CA PRO A 204 -19.25 -24.43 3.36
C PRO A 204 -18.17 -25.01 2.45
N ASP A 205 -18.56 -25.65 1.35
CA ASP A 205 -17.67 -26.34 0.41
C ASP A 205 -17.34 -25.50 -0.84
N THR A 206 -17.92 -24.30 -0.97
CA THR A 206 -17.53 -23.30 -1.99
C THR A 206 -16.29 -22.53 -1.56
N LEU A 207 -15.38 -22.28 -2.52
CA LEU A 207 -14.30 -21.30 -2.37
C LEU A 207 -14.82 -19.92 -2.77
N TYR A 208 -14.78 -18.96 -1.85
CA TYR A 208 -15.26 -17.60 -2.10
C TYR A 208 -14.10 -16.66 -2.34
N ILE A 209 -14.23 -15.82 -3.36
CA ILE A 209 -13.32 -14.72 -3.65
C ILE A 209 -14.04 -13.42 -3.32
N LYS A 210 -13.75 -12.81 -2.16
CA LYS A 210 -14.32 -11.49 -1.84
C LYS A 210 -13.52 -10.42 -2.58
N VAL A 211 -14.21 -9.53 -3.29
CA VAL A 211 -13.65 -8.44 -4.11
C VAL A 211 -14.34 -7.13 -3.70
N ASP A 212 -13.58 -6.07 -3.42
CA ASP A 212 -14.16 -4.73 -3.30
C ASP A 212 -14.64 -4.22 -4.66
N ASP A 213 -15.75 -3.49 -4.65
CA ASP A 213 -16.36 -2.94 -5.86
C ASP A 213 -15.56 -1.80 -6.51
N ASP A 214 -14.42 -1.43 -5.91
CA ASP A 214 -13.42 -0.52 -6.44
C ASP A 214 -12.03 -1.14 -6.69
N ILE A 215 -11.99 -2.45 -6.94
CA ILE A 215 -10.89 -3.06 -7.69
C ILE A 215 -11.01 -2.61 -9.17
N VAL A 216 -10.00 -1.87 -9.65
CA VAL A 216 -9.98 -1.24 -10.99
C VAL A 216 -8.98 -1.86 -11.97
N TYR A 217 -8.19 -2.82 -11.50
CA TYR A 217 -7.31 -3.67 -12.31
C TYR A 217 -7.18 -5.06 -11.68
N ILE A 218 -7.19 -6.10 -12.52
CA ILE A 218 -6.92 -7.50 -12.14
C ILE A 218 -5.98 -8.08 -13.21
N ASP A 219 -4.81 -8.60 -12.81
CA ASP A 219 -3.91 -9.32 -13.71
C ASP A 219 -4.58 -10.60 -14.25
N ASP A 220 -4.25 -10.95 -15.49
CA ASP A 220 -4.83 -12.10 -16.20
C ASP A 220 -4.58 -13.45 -15.50
N ASN A 221 -3.57 -13.52 -14.62
CA ASN A 221 -3.24 -14.69 -13.82
C ASN A 221 -3.56 -14.51 -12.31
N ALA A 222 -4.15 -13.39 -11.90
CA ALA A 222 -4.38 -13.08 -10.49
C ALA A 222 -5.29 -14.12 -9.80
N ILE A 223 -6.47 -14.38 -10.36
CA ILE A 223 -7.41 -15.36 -9.80
C ILE A 223 -6.83 -16.78 -9.82
N PRO A 224 -6.24 -17.27 -10.94
CA PRO A 224 -5.53 -18.55 -10.94
C PRO A 224 -4.47 -18.69 -9.85
N LYS A 225 -3.54 -17.72 -9.73
CA LYS A 225 -2.47 -17.75 -8.72
C LYS A 225 -3.02 -17.68 -7.28
N LEU A 226 -4.02 -16.84 -7.04
CA LEU A 226 -4.70 -16.68 -5.74
C LEU A 226 -5.37 -17.99 -5.30
N VAL A 227 -6.09 -18.64 -6.21
CA VAL A 227 -6.81 -19.89 -5.93
C VAL A 227 -5.84 -21.05 -5.78
N SER A 228 -4.87 -21.21 -6.69
CA SER A 228 -3.83 -22.25 -6.57
C SER A 228 -3.12 -22.15 -5.22
N LEU A 229 -2.72 -20.95 -4.78
CA LEU A 229 -2.05 -20.80 -3.49
C LEU A 229 -2.93 -21.19 -2.30
N LYS A 230 -4.25 -20.89 -2.33
CA LYS A 230 -5.18 -21.31 -1.26
C LYS A 230 -5.37 -22.82 -1.18
N LEU A 231 -5.23 -23.52 -2.31
CA LEU A 231 -5.32 -24.99 -2.41
C LEU A 231 -4.00 -25.66 -2.01
N GLU A 232 -2.87 -25.15 -2.49
CA GLU A 232 -1.52 -25.63 -2.16
C GLU A 232 -1.18 -25.44 -0.67
N HIS A 233 -1.71 -24.39 -0.06
CA HIS A 233 -1.60 -24.10 1.37
C HIS A 233 -2.97 -24.23 2.05
N ASP A 234 -3.54 -25.44 2.06
CA ASP A 234 -4.82 -25.76 2.68
C ASP A 234 -4.96 -25.24 4.13
N HIS A 235 -3.90 -25.38 4.93
CA HIS A 235 -3.78 -24.92 6.31
C HIS A 235 -3.88 -23.39 6.49
N SER A 236 -3.66 -22.58 5.45
CA SER A 236 -3.90 -21.13 5.52
C SER A 236 -5.38 -20.85 5.83
N PHE A 237 -5.65 -19.80 6.60
CA PHE A 237 -7.03 -19.38 6.89
C PHE A 237 -7.65 -18.70 5.65
N LEU A 238 -6.91 -17.74 5.08
CA LEU A 238 -7.24 -17.10 3.80
C LEU A 238 -5.97 -16.73 3.04
N VAL A 239 -6.11 -16.47 1.75
CA VAL A 239 -5.06 -15.87 0.93
C VAL A 239 -5.55 -14.52 0.39
N SER A 240 -4.69 -13.50 0.46
CA SER A 240 -4.89 -12.21 -0.18
C SER A 240 -4.19 -12.15 -1.54
N ALA A 241 -4.78 -11.43 -2.48
CA ALA A 241 -4.07 -11.01 -3.68
C ALA A 241 -3.00 -9.95 -3.34
N ASN A 242 -2.05 -9.75 -4.25
CA ASN A 242 -1.12 -8.63 -4.21
C ASN A 242 -1.84 -7.37 -4.73
N VAL A 243 -2.40 -6.58 -3.82
CA VAL A 243 -3.25 -5.43 -4.20
C VAL A 243 -2.48 -4.12 -4.05
N ILE A 244 -2.32 -3.41 -5.16
CA ILE A 244 -1.78 -2.04 -5.20
C ILE A 244 -2.75 -1.09 -4.49
N ASN A 245 -2.22 -0.17 -3.67
CA ASN A 245 -2.99 0.67 -2.74
C ASN A 245 -3.87 -0.15 -1.76
N SER A 246 -3.31 -1.22 -1.18
CA SER A 246 -3.91 -2.01 -0.10
C SER A 246 -2.95 -2.17 1.07
N ALA A 247 -3.38 -1.84 2.30
CA ALA A 247 -2.50 -1.89 3.46
C ALA A 247 -2.16 -3.34 3.86
N PRO A 248 -0.90 -3.68 4.19
CA PRO A 248 0.30 -2.82 4.26
C PRO A 248 1.22 -2.88 3.02
N LEU A 249 0.73 -3.40 1.88
CA LEU A 249 1.52 -3.74 0.69
C LEU A 249 2.32 -2.59 0.01
N PRO A 250 1.91 -1.30 0.03
CA PRO A 250 2.67 -0.20 -0.62
C PRO A 250 4.16 -0.16 -0.25
N TYR A 251 4.52 -0.53 0.98
CA TYR A 251 5.91 -0.61 1.40
C TYR A 251 6.70 -1.63 0.58
N HIS A 252 6.12 -2.81 0.34
CA HIS A 252 6.79 -3.87 -0.41
C HIS A 252 6.97 -3.47 -1.87
N HIS A 253 5.96 -2.84 -2.49
CA HIS A 253 6.05 -2.31 -3.86
C HIS A 253 7.10 -1.20 -3.98
N TYR A 254 7.23 -0.32 -2.97
CA TYR A 254 8.30 0.67 -2.93
C TYR A 254 9.68 0.00 -2.81
N ARG A 255 9.84 -0.97 -1.90
CA ARG A 255 11.14 -1.61 -1.64
C ARG A 255 11.60 -2.57 -2.75
N THR A 256 10.74 -2.99 -3.67
CA THR A 256 11.13 -3.69 -4.90
C THR A 256 11.42 -2.78 -6.10
N GLY A 257 11.15 -1.47 -6.00
CA GLY A 257 11.27 -0.53 -7.12
C GLY A 257 10.06 -0.51 -8.06
N ALA A 258 8.95 -1.14 -7.69
CA ALA A 258 7.70 -1.11 -8.46
C ALA A 258 7.01 0.26 -8.42
N VAL A 259 7.22 1.03 -7.35
CA VAL A 259 6.76 2.43 -7.29
C VAL A 259 7.87 3.35 -7.81
N ARG A 260 7.54 4.12 -8.84
CA ARG A 260 8.46 5.00 -9.57
C ARG A 260 8.31 6.47 -9.16
N PRO A 261 9.27 7.35 -9.51
CA PRO A 261 9.20 8.76 -9.18
C PRO A 261 8.09 9.50 -9.93
N TYR A 262 7.00 9.84 -9.24
CA TYR A 262 5.92 10.69 -9.74
C TYR A 262 5.62 11.80 -8.74
N LEU A 263 5.35 13.00 -9.26
CA LEU A 263 4.93 14.17 -8.48
C LEU A 263 3.67 14.80 -9.12
N PRO A 264 2.78 15.44 -8.34
CA PRO A 264 1.57 16.05 -8.87
C PRO A 264 1.91 17.25 -9.75
N GLU A 265 1.14 17.41 -10.84
CA GLU A 265 1.18 18.61 -11.65
C GLU A 265 0.54 19.77 -10.87
N MET A 266 1.33 20.81 -10.55
CA MET A 266 0.90 21.89 -9.66
C MET A 266 0.06 22.97 -10.35
N THR A 267 0.10 23.05 -11.68
CA THR A 267 -0.63 24.04 -12.49
C THR A 267 -1.38 23.35 -13.61
N ALA A 268 -2.63 23.74 -13.84
CA ALA A 268 -3.42 23.18 -14.95
C ALA A 268 -2.82 23.62 -16.30
N PRO A 269 -2.63 22.72 -17.29
CA PRO A 269 -2.18 23.09 -18.62
C PRO A 269 -3.06 24.18 -19.27
N ASN A 270 -2.45 25.16 -19.93
CA ASN A 270 -3.12 26.31 -20.59
C ASN A 270 -4.24 25.94 -21.60
N ASN A 271 -4.27 24.69 -22.05
CA ASN A 271 -5.31 24.15 -22.93
C ASN A 271 -6.61 23.77 -22.20
N ILE A 272 -6.61 23.69 -20.86
CA ILE A 272 -7.79 23.37 -20.04
C ILE A 272 -8.57 24.64 -19.67
N THR A 273 -7.89 25.79 -19.54
CA THR A 273 -8.51 27.06 -19.12
C THR A 273 -9.27 27.79 -20.23
N ASN A 274 -8.94 27.54 -21.50
CA ASN A 274 -9.46 28.30 -22.65
C ASN A 274 -10.44 27.53 -23.56
N ASN A 275 -10.65 26.23 -23.33
CA ASN A 275 -11.44 25.38 -24.22
C ASN A 275 -12.51 24.58 -23.46
N SER A 276 -13.76 24.70 -23.90
CA SER A 276 -14.85 23.74 -23.59
C SER A 276 -14.55 22.30 -24.05
N ASP A 277 -13.51 22.15 -24.87
CA ASP A 277 -12.96 20.91 -25.44
C ASP A 277 -12.04 20.10 -24.50
N ALA A 278 -11.86 20.51 -23.23
CA ALA A 278 -11.28 19.62 -22.23
C ALA A 278 -12.07 18.28 -22.10
N SER A 279 -13.34 18.30 -22.52
CA SER A 279 -14.24 17.15 -22.66
C SER A 279 -13.96 16.24 -23.88
N GLN A 280 -13.18 16.68 -24.87
CA GLN A 280 -12.96 15.93 -26.13
C GLN A 280 -11.66 15.12 -26.19
N ARG A 281 -10.64 15.42 -25.38
CA ARG A 281 -9.46 14.55 -25.30
C ARG A 281 -9.82 13.25 -24.60
N LYS A 282 -9.89 12.16 -25.36
CA LYS A 282 -9.94 10.81 -24.79
C LYS A 282 -8.80 10.66 -23.76
N PRO A 283 -9.10 10.28 -22.51
CA PRO A 283 -8.06 10.05 -21.51
C PRO A 283 -7.15 8.93 -21.99
N THR A 284 -5.84 9.13 -21.87
CA THR A 284 -4.84 8.12 -22.19
C THR A 284 -4.31 7.54 -20.90
N TRP A 285 -4.26 6.20 -20.82
CA TRP A 285 -3.66 5.51 -19.68
C TRP A 285 -2.13 5.50 -19.74
N ARG A 286 -1.56 5.71 -20.93
CA ARG A 286 -0.12 5.60 -21.20
C ARG A 286 0.69 6.61 -20.40
N ALA A 287 1.75 6.13 -19.76
CA ALA A 287 2.72 6.96 -19.05
C ALA A 287 3.63 7.69 -20.03
N SER A 288 3.98 7.07 -21.16
CA SER A 288 4.80 7.63 -22.25
C SER A 288 4.24 8.90 -22.90
N GLN A 289 2.95 9.20 -22.68
CA GLN A 289 2.26 10.37 -23.21
C GLN A 289 2.13 11.52 -22.19
N LEU A 290 2.72 11.37 -21.00
CA LEU A 290 2.85 12.44 -20.01
C LEU A 290 4.12 13.27 -20.29
N PRO A 291 4.08 14.60 -20.12
CA PRO A 291 5.31 15.38 -19.97
C PRO A 291 5.97 15.01 -18.64
N TYR A 292 7.29 15.21 -18.55
CA TYR A 292 7.99 15.11 -17.27
C TYR A 292 7.58 16.24 -16.32
N TRP A 293 7.74 15.99 -15.02
CA TRP A 293 7.51 16.97 -13.97
C TRP A 293 8.61 18.05 -13.99
N GLU A 294 8.20 19.31 -14.02
CA GLU A 294 9.10 20.48 -13.95
C GLU A 294 8.89 21.23 -12.62
N GLY A 295 9.98 21.58 -11.95
CA GLY A 295 9.95 22.36 -10.71
C GLY A 295 11.28 22.30 -9.92
N PRO A 296 11.35 22.91 -8.73
CA PRO A 296 12.55 22.94 -7.90
C PRO A 296 13.01 21.56 -7.45
N ASP A 297 14.32 21.33 -7.39
CA ASP A 297 14.85 20.00 -7.04
C ASP A 297 14.62 19.60 -5.57
N ASP A 298 14.44 20.59 -4.69
CA ASP A 298 14.13 20.45 -3.27
C ASP A 298 12.61 20.35 -3.00
N PHE A 299 11.77 20.40 -4.03
CA PHE A 299 10.32 20.25 -3.88
C PHE A 299 9.95 18.88 -3.33
N GLN A 300 9.15 18.88 -2.27
CA GLN A 300 8.53 17.68 -1.70
C GLN A 300 7.02 17.92 -1.58
N PHE A 301 6.21 16.98 -2.10
CA PHE A 301 4.77 17.07 -1.94
C PHE A 301 4.36 16.57 -0.54
N PRO A 302 3.74 17.40 0.32
CA PRO A 302 3.46 16.98 1.70
C PRO A 302 2.37 15.92 1.76
N LEU A 303 2.56 14.90 2.61
CA LEU A 303 1.63 13.78 2.77
C LEU A 303 0.24 14.21 3.25
N ASP A 304 0.16 15.29 4.02
CA ASP A 304 -1.04 15.78 4.71
C ASP A 304 -1.83 16.82 3.90
N VAL A 305 -1.43 17.11 2.66
CA VAL A 305 -2.26 17.94 1.74
C VAL A 305 -3.52 17.15 1.42
N GLY A 306 -4.68 17.58 1.93
CA GLY A 306 -5.98 16.93 1.68
C GLY A 306 -6.80 17.56 0.57
N ASN A 307 -6.16 18.03 -0.51
CA ASN A 307 -6.82 18.42 -1.76
C ASN A 307 -5.89 18.21 -2.97
N ALA A 308 -6.47 17.79 -4.09
CA ALA A 308 -5.89 17.89 -5.43
C ALA A 308 -5.52 19.35 -5.81
N PRO A 309 -4.43 19.62 -6.56
CA PRO A 309 -4.09 20.97 -7.03
C PRO A 309 -5.17 21.60 -7.93
N TYR A 310 -5.85 20.79 -8.75
CA TYR A 310 -6.97 21.20 -9.60
C TYR A 310 -7.84 19.97 -9.99
N PRO A 311 -9.06 20.14 -10.54
CA PRO A 311 -9.92 19.02 -10.95
C PRO A 311 -9.37 18.24 -12.15
N ASN A 312 -9.46 16.90 -12.11
CA ASN A 312 -8.87 16.00 -13.10
C ASN A 312 -7.34 16.21 -13.25
N HIS A 313 -6.64 16.41 -12.13
CA HIS A 313 -5.19 16.60 -12.15
C HIS A 313 -4.41 15.33 -12.44
N ARG A 314 -3.21 15.55 -12.96
CA ARG A 314 -2.25 14.51 -13.35
C ARG A 314 -1.13 14.42 -12.33
N TRP A 315 -0.48 13.26 -12.30
CA TRP A 315 0.86 13.10 -11.73
C TRP A 315 1.81 12.85 -12.89
N LEU A 316 2.97 13.50 -12.85
CA LEU A 316 3.95 13.49 -13.93
C LEU A 316 5.18 12.68 -13.51
N PRO A 317 5.78 11.90 -14.42
CA PRO A 317 7.02 11.19 -14.15
C PRO A 317 8.13 12.20 -13.88
N VAL A 318 9.00 11.91 -12.92
CA VAL A 318 10.14 12.78 -12.58
C VAL A 318 11.40 12.22 -13.24
N HIS A 319 12.25 13.09 -13.82
CA HIS A 319 13.56 12.68 -14.30
C HIS A 319 14.40 12.10 -13.14
N ASP A 320 14.97 10.92 -13.33
CA ASP A 320 15.72 10.20 -12.29
C ASP A 320 17.05 9.62 -12.79
N GLU A 321 17.90 10.48 -13.36
CA GLU A 321 19.20 10.08 -13.92
C GLU A 321 20.14 9.42 -12.89
N ASN A 322 19.98 9.76 -11.60
CA ASN A 322 20.84 9.31 -10.50
C ASN A 322 20.16 8.30 -9.55
N GLY A 323 18.91 7.90 -9.78
CA GLY A 323 18.15 7.02 -8.88
C GLY A 323 17.76 7.65 -7.53
N THR A 324 17.71 8.98 -7.47
CA THR A 324 17.46 9.78 -6.25
C THR A 324 16.09 10.44 -6.21
N ALA A 325 15.39 10.57 -7.34
CA ALA A 325 14.12 11.30 -7.43
C ALA A 325 13.02 10.66 -6.57
N ILE A 326 13.09 9.34 -6.33
CA ILE A 326 12.16 8.64 -5.45
C ILE A 326 12.14 9.21 -4.02
N TYR A 327 13.27 9.73 -3.52
CA TYR A 327 13.41 10.22 -2.14
C TYR A 327 12.68 11.54 -1.86
N ARG A 328 12.34 12.32 -2.90
CA ARG A 328 11.51 13.54 -2.76
C ARG A 328 10.01 13.32 -3.00
N THR A 329 9.62 12.09 -3.32
CA THR A 329 8.22 11.74 -3.61
C THR A 329 7.48 11.27 -2.35
N PRO A 330 6.14 11.37 -2.30
CA PRO A 330 5.35 10.89 -1.17
C PRO A 330 5.71 9.47 -0.71
N MET A 331 5.94 8.54 -1.65
CA MET A 331 6.25 7.14 -1.36
C MET A 331 7.49 6.93 -0.48
N HIS A 332 8.44 7.87 -0.45
CA HIS A 332 9.58 7.80 0.46
C HIS A 332 9.17 7.59 1.93
N ASN A 333 8.00 8.11 2.31
CA ASN A 333 7.45 8.07 3.66
C ASN A 333 6.59 6.82 3.95
N ALA A 334 6.44 5.90 2.99
CA ALA A 334 5.70 4.67 3.24
C ALA A 334 6.44 3.81 4.27
N LEU A 335 5.88 3.71 5.49
CA LEU A 335 6.50 2.92 6.55
C LEU A 335 6.27 1.41 6.32
N CYS A 336 7.04 0.56 7.02
CA CYS A 336 6.82 -0.88 7.06
C CYS A 336 5.70 -1.23 8.07
N SER A 337 4.62 -1.87 7.61
CA SER A 337 3.42 -2.23 8.40
C SER A 337 2.57 -1.11 9.08
N PRO A 338 2.46 0.13 8.56
CA PRO A 338 1.60 1.20 9.11
C PRO A 338 0.14 1.03 8.69
N TRP A 339 -0.67 0.45 9.57
CA TRP A 339 -2.09 0.25 9.27
C TRP A 339 -2.86 1.57 9.06
N LYS A 340 -2.53 2.62 9.83
CA LYS A 340 -3.27 3.88 9.85
C LYS A 340 -2.56 4.99 9.07
N GLU A 341 -1.24 4.98 9.09
CA GLU A 341 -0.40 6.11 8.70
C GLU A 341 -0.28 6.20 7.17
N ASN A 342 -0.18 5.06 6.46
CA ASN A 342 -0.19 5.04 4.99
C ASN A 342 -1.62 5.03 4.40
N ARG A 343 -2.55 4.26 5.00
CA ARG A 343 -3.93 4.07 4.50
C ARG A 343 -4.70 5.38 4.29
N GLY A 344 -4.38 6.41 5.07
CA GLY A 344 -5.00 7.72 4.99
C GLY A 344 -4.52 8.60 3.82
N LYS A 345 -3.35 8.33 3.22
CA LYS A 345 -2.69 9.29 2.32
C LYS A 345 -3.05 9.01 0.87
N TRP A 346 -3.77 9.94 0.24
CA TRP A 346 -4.14 9.82 -1.18
C TRP A 346 -2.93 10.00 -2.11
N SER A 347 -1.94 10.81 -1.71
CA SER A 347 -0.70 11.04 -2.45
C SER A 347 0.13 9.76 -2.62
N LEU A 348 0.15 8.89 -1.60
CA LEU A 348 0.73 7.55 -1.70
C LEU A 348 -0.03 6.66 -2.68
N ALA A 349 -1.35 6.74 -2.73
CA ALA A 349 -2.18 5.98 -3.68
C ALA A 349 -1.97 6.47 -5.11
N ALA A 350 -2.01 7.79 -5.34
CA ALA A 350 -1.83 8.38 -6.65
C ALA A 350 -0.49 7.97 -7.27
N GLN A 351 0.62 8.10 -6.52
CA GLN A 351 1.93 7.67 -6.99
C GLN A 351 1.97 6.17 -7.35
N GLN A 352 1.31 5.29 -6.58
CA GLN A 352 1.21 3.86 -6.90
C GLN A 352 0.44 3.60 -8.20
N HIS A 353 -0.71 4.26 -8.40
CA HIS A 353 -1.51 4.08 -9.62
C HIS A 353 -0.77 4.54 -10.88
N PHE A 354 -0.08 5.68 -10.81
CA PHE A 354 0.74 6.16 -11.93
C PHE A 354 1.94 5.24 -12.23
N SER A 355 2.60 4.72 -11.19
CA SER A 355 3.66 3.70 -11.36
C SER A 355 3.13 2.39 -11.97
N LEU A 356 1.87 2.03 -11.69
CA LEU A 356 1.23 0.88 -12.32
C LEU A 356 0.98 1.13 -13.81
N PHE A 357 0.48 2.30 -14.19
CA PHE A 357 0.27 2.62 -15.61
C PHE A 357 1.58 2.57 -16.41
N GLU A 358 2.69 3.01 -15.83
CA GLU A 358 4.01 2.87 -16.46
C GLU A 358 4.44 1.40 -16.59
N SER A 359 4.29 0.62 -15.52
CA SER A 359 4.62 -0.82 -15.52
C SER A 359 3.77 -1.61 -16.53
N LEU A 360 2.47 -1.28 -16.65
CA LEU A 360 1.55 -1.86 -17.64
C LEU A 360 1.93 -1.51 -19.08
N GLU A 361 2.49 -0.32 -19.32
CA GLU A 361 2.96 0.07 -20.66
C GLU A 361 4.30 -0.58 -21.03
N GLN A 362 5.14 -0.88 -20.03
CA GLN A 362 6.46 -1.49 -20.20
C GLN A 362 6.45 -3.04 -20.13
N ASP A 363 5.30 -3.68 -19.89
CA ASP A 363 5.16 -5.11 -19.58
C ASP A 363 6.05 -5.57 -18.40
N ALA A 364 6.27 -4.67 -17.45
CA ALA A 364 7.19 -4.82 -16.32
C ALA A 364 6.42 -5.10 -15.03
N MET A 365 5.60 -6.16 -15.03
CA MET A 365 4.69 -6.49 -13.91
C MET A 365 5.34 -7.35 -12.82
N ASP A 366 6.46 -8.00 -13.14
CA ASP A 366 7.25 -8.86 -12.25
C ASP A 366 7.89 -8.09 -11.08
N VAL A 367 8.19 -6.81 -11.27
CA VAL A 367 8.71 -5.90 -10.21
C VAL A 367 7.80 -5.81 -8.98
N TYR A 368 6.50 -6.11 -9.11
CA TYR A 368 5.55 -6.15 -7.99
C TYR A 368 5.62 -7.45 -7.17
N ASP A 369 6.27 -8.51 -7.67
CA ASP A 369 6.42 -9.78 -6.95
C ASP A 369 7.58 -9.72 -5.95
N PHE A 370 7.26 -9.26 -4.73
CA PHE A 370 8.23 -9.02 -3.66
C PHE A 370 8.66 -10.27 -2.88
N ALA A 371 8.15 -11.47 -3.21
CA ALA A 371 8.51 -12.69 -2.50
C ALA A 371 9.10 -13.75 -3.43
N ARG A 372 10.31 -14.23 -3.11
CA ARG A 372 11.10 -15.21 -3.90
C ARG A 372 10.37 -16.49 -4.31
N ARG A 373 9.24 -16.84 -3.68
CA ARG A 373 8.43 -18.03 -3.95
C ARG A 373 6.98 -17.72 -4.37
N GLY A 374 6.63 -16.47 -4.65
CA GLY A 374 5.24 -16.07 -4.92
C GLY A 374 4.33 -16.03 -3.68
N VAL A 375 4.90 -16.19 -2.47
CA VAL A 375 4.18 -16.35 -1.21
C VAL A 375 4.79 -15.46 -0.12
N TRP A 376 3.95 -14.67 0.54
CA TRP A 376 4.30 -13.92 1.74
C TRP A 376 3.37 -14.31 2.91
N ASP A 377 3.92 -14.53 4.10
CA ASP A 377 3.12 -14.77 5.31
C ASP A 377 2.96 -13.46 6.08
N MET A 378 1.72 -13.08 6.40
CA MET A 378 1.41 -11.87 7.16
C MET A 378 1.77 -11.97 8.65
N GLY A 379 2.12 -13.14 9.18
CA GLY A 379 2.54 -13.28 10.58
C GLY A 379 1.43 -12.95 11.61
N PHE A 380 0.17 -13.05 11.19
CA PHE A 380 -1.04 -12.61 11.92
C PHE A 380 -1.20 -11.08 12.08
N GLU A 381 -0.45 -10.28 11.30
CA GLU A 381 -0.71 -8.84 11.15
C GLU A 381 -1.92 -8.56 10.23
N ARG A 382 -2.51 -7.38 10.39
CA ARG A 382 -3.68 -6.96 9.59
C ARG A 382 -3.29 -6.76 8.13
N ILE A 383 -4.09 -7.30 7.20
CA ILE A 383 -4.06 -6.98 5.76
C ILE A 383 -5.45 -6.51 5.33
N SER A 384 -5.54 -5.66 4.31
CA SER A 384 -6.85 -5.22 3.83
C SER A 384 -7.51 -6.31 2.99
N ILE A 385 -8.76 -6.61 3.33
CA ILE A 385 -9.54 -7.67 2.67
C ILE A 385 -10.09 -7.23 1.31
N ASN A 386 -9.34 -6.44 0.53
CA ASN A 386 -9.83 -5.87 -0.73
C ASN A 386 -10.10 -6.97 -1.77
N PHE A 387 -9.22 -7.96 -1.83
CA PHE A 387 -9.29 -9.06 -2.78
C PHE A 387 -8.69 -10.31 -2.12
N ILE A 388 -9.55 -11.19 -1.60
CA ILE A 388 -9.14 -12.37 -0.82
C ILE A 388 -9.87 -13.65 -1.26
N ALA A 389 -9.23 -14.79 -1.13
CA ALA A 389 -9.83 -16.12 -1.27
C ALA A 389 -9.91 -16.84 0.08
N ILE A 390 -11.11 -17.34 0.42
CA ILE A 390 -11.43 -17.99 1.70
C ILE A 390 -12.50 -19.07 1.50
N TRP A 391 -12.44 -20.17 2.26
CA TRP A 391 -13.48 -21.21 2.21
C TRP A 391 -14.76 -20.74 2.91
N GLY A 392 -15.92 -21.18 2.39
CA GLY A 392 -17.20 -20.90 3.03
C GLY A 392 -17.25 -21.34 4.49
N ARG A 393 -16.74 -22.55 4.81
CA ARG A 393 -16.69 -23.07 6.19
C ARG A 393 -15.92 -22.15 7.15
N ASP A 394 -14.80 -21.58 6.69
CA ASP A 394 -13.92 -20.75 7.50
C ASP A 394 -14.59 -19.42 7.91
N VAL A 395 -15.52 -18.93 7.09
CA VAL A 395 -16.41 -17.80 7.43
C VAL A 395 -17.55 -18.27 8.32
N ILE A 396 -18.31 -19.29 7.90
CA ILE A 396 -19.56 -19.74 8.53
C ILE A 396 -19.35 -20.10 10.00
N ASP A 397 -18.27 -20.81 10.33
CA ASP A 397 -17.91 -21.21 11.70
C ASP A 397 -17.63 -20.03 12.65
N HIS A 398 -17.50 -18.82 12.11
CA HIS A 398 -17.16 -17.59 12.83
C HIS A 398 -18.17 -16.45 12.65
N LEU A 399 -19.30 -16.69 11.99
CA LEU A 399 -20.41 -15.73 11.91
C LEU A 399 -21.08 -15.56 13.30
N PRO A 400 -21.59 -14.35 13.63
CA PRO A 400 -21.49 -13.11 12.87
C PRO A 400 -20.15 -12.37 13.06
N LEU A 401 -19.58 -11.85 11.97
CA LEU A 401 -18.39 -10.98 12.01
C LEU A 401 -18.76 -9.54 12.44
N ASN A 402 -17.82 -8.78 13.03
CA ASN A 402 -18.01 -7.38 13.45
C ASN A 402 -17.02 -6.41 12.79
N ASP A 403 -15.74 -6.41 13.19
CA ASP A 403 -14.64 -5.87 12.37
C ASP A 403 -14.13 -7.05 11.53
N ASP A 404 -14.79 -7.29 10.39
CA ASP A 404 -14.52 -8.44 9.51
C ASP A 404 -13.07 -8.48 9.05
N GLU A 405 -12.50 -7.34 8.68
CA GLU A 405 -11.10 -7.20 8.31
C GLU A 405 -10.15 -7.61 9.46
N ALA A 406 -10.35 -7.14 10.70
CA ALA A 406 -9.53 -7.60 11.85
C ALA A 406 -9.78 -9.06 12.25
N MET A 407 -11.04 -9.50 12.20
CA MET A 407 -11.42 -10.85 12.62
C MET A 407 -10.84 -11.89 11.66
N LEU A 408 -11.04 -11.71 10.36
CA LEU A 408 -10.59 -12.64 9.33
C LEU A 408 -9.08 -12.61 9.10
N THR A 409 -8.39 -11.48 9.33
CA THR A 409 -6.94 -11.39 9.06
C THR A 409 -6.04 -11.54 10.29
N MET A 410 -6.55 -11.24 11.49
CA MET A 410 -5.75 -11.34 12.72
C MET A 410 -6.38 -12.31 13.74
N ALA A 411 -7.58 -12.01 14.23
CA ALA A 411 -8.08 -12.60 15.47
C ALA A 411 -8.41 -14.09 15.34
N ILE A 412 -9.11 -14.48 14.26
CA ILE A 412 -9.44 -15.87 13.96
C ILE A 412 -8.19 -16.65 13.51
N PRO A 413 -7.40 -16.19 12.51
CA PRO A 413 -6.10 -16.78 12.15
C PRO A 413 -5.21 -17.11 13.34
N LYS A 414 -5.00 -16.15 14.25
CA LYS A 414 -4.13 -16.29 15.42
C LYS A 414 -4.67 -17.28 16.44
N LYS A 415 -6.00 -17.32 16.64
CA LYS A 415 -6.68 -18.31 17.51
C LYS A 415 -6.55 -19.73 16.96
N LEU A 416 -6.73 -19.90 15.64
CA LEU A 416 -6.66 -21.19 14.96
C LEU A 416 -5.23 -21.64 14.63
N ARG A 417 -4.24 -20.73 14.72
CA ARG A 417 -2.86 -20.91 14.23
C ARG A 417 -2.79 -21.25 12.74
N ARG A 418 -3.72 -20.69 11.96
CA ARG A 418 -3.81 -20.83 10.51
C ARG A 418 -3.39 -19.50 9.88
N PRO A 419 -2.27 -19.41 9.15
CA PRO A 419 -1.70 -18.14 8.70
C PRO A 419 -2.57 -17.46 7.63
N VAL A 420 -2.34 -16.17 7.45
CA VAL A 420 -2.85 -15.39 6.32
C VAL A 420 -1.70 -15.20 5.35
N LEU A 421 -1.89 -15.64 4.11
CA LEU A 421 -0.86 -15.54 3.09
C LEU A 421 -1.21 -14.47 2.06
N VAL A 422 -0.22 -13.97 1.33
CA VAL A 422 -0.38 -13.15 0.13
C VAL A 422 0.21 -13.90 -1.05
N ALA A 423 -0.58 -14.07 -2.11
CA ALA A 423 -0.11 -14.52 -3.41
C ALA A 423 0.56 -13.32 -4.11
N THR A 424 1.88 -13.18 -3.96
CA THR A 424 2.60 -11.97 -4.41
C THR A 424 2.62 -11.83 -5.93
N GLY A 425 2.54 -12.94 -6.67
CA GLY A 425 2.34 -12.90 -8.12
C GLY A 425 0.90 -12.62 -8.57
N ALA A 426 -0.09 -12.55 -7.67
CA ALA A 426 -1.51 -12.36 -8.01
C ALA A 426 -1.91 -10.89 -7.94
N LEU A 427 -1.54 -10.11 -8.96
CA LEU A 427 -1.61 -8.65 -8.91
C LEU A 427 -3.02 -8.09 -9.19
N ALA A 428 -3.43 -7.08 -8.42
CA ALA A 428 -4.63 -6.28 -8.65
C ALA A 428 -4.41 -4.83 -8.18
N SER A 429 -5.34 -3.91 -8.46
CA SER A 429 -5.31 -2.53 -7.95
C SER A 429 -6.64 -2.11 -7.34
N HIS A 430 -6.59 -1.60 -6.11
CA HIS A 430 -7.71 -1.04 -5.37
C HIS A 430 -7.67 0.48 -5.45
N TYR A 431 -8.75 1.10 -5.92
CA TYR A 431 -8.75 2.53 -6.24
C TYR A 431 -8.61 3.43 -5.02
N ALA A 432 -9.46 3.32 -3.99
CA ALA A 432 -9.42 4.28 -2.89
C ALA A 432 -10.02 3.77 -1.58
N PHE A 433 -9.23 3.85 -0.50
CA PHE A 433 -9.81 3.86 0.84
C PHE A 433 -10.76 5.06 1.01
N ALA A 434 -11.75 4.95 1.90
CA ALA A 434 -12.72 6.02 2.16
C ALA A 434 -12.06 7.39 2.48
N SER A 435 -10.90 7.38 3.14
CA SER A 435 -10.08 8.56 3.46
C SER A 435 -9.33 9.17 2.26
N GLN A 436 -9.17 8.43 1.16
CA GLN A 436 -8.49 8.89 -0.06
C GLN A 436 -9.49 9.26 -1.18
N ALA A 437 -10.77 8.92 -1.00
CA ALA A 437 -11.74 8.83 -2.09
C ALA A 437 -12.08 10.19 -2.73
N GLU A 438 -12.14 11.28 -1.95
CA GLU A 438 -12.46 12.61 -2.49
C GLU A 438 -11.27 13.22 -3.23
N ASP A 439 -10.04 13.08 -2.71
CA ASP A 439 -8.83 13.53 -3.40
C ASP A 439 -8.58 12.78 -4.71
N LEU A 440 -8.65 11.44 -4.68
CA LEU A 440 -8.40 10.63 -5.88
C LEU A 440 -9.46 10.84 -6.95
N LYS A 441 -10.72 11.11 -6.58
CA LYS A 441 -11.78 11.50 -7.51
C LYS A 441 -11.48 12.81 -8.26
N ASN A 442 -10.60 13.66 -7.73
CA ASN A 442 -10.12 14.86 -8.41
C ASN A 442 -8.83 14.63 -9.23
N THR A 443 -8.33 13.39 -9.35
CA THR A 443 -7.28 12.97 -10.30
C THR A 443 -7.89 12.49 -11.62
N ASP A 444 -7.06 12.26 -12.64
CA ASP A 444 -7.44 11.51 -13.85
C ASP A 444 -7.28 9.97 -13.72
N ILE A 445 -6.97 9.42 -12.54
CA ILE A 445 -6.64 7.98 -12.36
C ILE A 445 -7.79 7.06 -12.77
N LEU A 446 -9.03 7.37 -12.38
CA LEU A 446 -10.18 6.53 -12.73
C LEU A 446 -10.47 6.55 -14.25
N SER A 447 -10.25 7.69 -14.91
CA SER A 447 -10.44 7.81 -16.35
C SER A 447 -9.31 7.11 -17.13
N ARG A 448 -8.08 7.05 -16.57
CA ARG A 448 -6.99 6.18 -17.05
C ARG A 448 -7.32 4.69 -16.94
N TYR A 449 -7.83 4.21 -15.80
CA TYR A 449 -8.26 2.81 -15.69
C TYR A 449 -9.40 2.47 -16.67
N ARG A 450 -10.37 3.38 -16.87
CA ARG A 450 -11.42 3.24 -17.90
C ARG A 450 -10.82 3.13 -19.30
N ALA A 451 -9.85 3.98 -19.64
CA ALA A 451 -9.14 3.94 -20.93
C ALA A 451 -8.37 2.63 -21.13
N TYR A 452 -7.62 2.17 -20.12
CA TYR A 452 -6.90 0.88 -20.17
C TYR A 452 -7.88 -0.30 -20.39
N ALA A 453 -8.99 -0.32 -19.65
CA ALA A 453 -10.01 -1.37 -19.80
C ALA A 453 -10.66 -1.35 -21.20
N ASN A 454 -10.93 -0.16 -21.75
CA ASN A 454 -11.43 0.03 -23.11
C ASN A 454 -10.43 -0.33 -24.22
N ASP A 455 -9.12 -0.24 -23.97
CA ASP A 455 -8.11 -0.62 -24.95
C ASP A 455 -7.83 -2.14 -24.95
N LEU A 456 -7.81 -2.78 -23.78
CA LEU A 456 -7.17 -4.09 -23.59
C LEU A 456 -8.05 -5.17 -22.91
N ILE A 457 -9.14 -4.79 -22.23
CA ILE A 457 -9.92 -5.73 -21.40
C ILE A 457 -11.32 -5.98 -21.97
N CYS A 458 -12.06 -4.93 -22.34
CA CYS A 458 -13.42 -5.00 -22.87
C CYS A 458 -13.67 -3.96 -23.99
N PRO A 459 -13.03 -4.08 -25.16
CA PRO A 459 -13.00 -2.99 -26.13
C PRO A 459 -14.36 -2.47 -26.59
N GLY A 460 -14.53 -1.15 -26.51
CA GLY A 460 -15.75 -0.43 -26.90
C GLY A 460 -16.94 -0.60 -25.93
N THR A 461 -16.72 -1.12 -24.72
CA THR A 461 -17.81 -1.38 -23.75
C THR A 461 -18.05 -0.22 -22.78
N LEU A 462 -17.01 0.56 -22.45
CA LEU A 462 -17.10 1.70 -21.53
C LEU A 462 -17.16 3.03 -22.31
N ALA A 463 -17.87 4.02 -21.77
CA ALA A 463 -18.08 5.33 -22.40
C ALA A 463 -16.85 6.26 -22.26
#